data_AF-A0A517TUE8-F1
#
_entry.id   AF-A0A517TUE8-F1
#
_cell.length_a   1.000
_cell.length_b   1.000
_cell.length_c   1.000
_cell.angle_alpha   90.00
_cell.angle_beta   90.00
_cell.angle_gamma   90.00
#
_symmetry.space_group_name_H-M   'P 1'
#
loop_
_entity.id
_entity.type
_entity.pdbx_description
1 polymer ?
#
loop_
_entity_poly.entity_id
_entity_poly.type
_entity_poly.pdbx_seq_one_letter_code
_entity_poly.pdbx_strand_id
1 'polypeptide(L)'
;MMPVVWVNLVAIILLAFAVGLMSRLLRPRSHSSPVGWFFLLGILLFGLVFFGFFTVRVERHVQAPVEIVTPMPQIFDAEPIAALSPVAPVPPQPIMAGESIEEMWKKLTAPRINLEEAVETASDSPRVGPSSPQELTEAAKVILSASLPGADPFTQGWLVNAAKSILGMPVSEQDQVELRQAATEARAMHEHSIGAAGESATSASMQSENGAAPVALSTEALSVSTVVEPRVDRIQPVITEEIAALPKPDWVVNPPKQIGNVRKFVVTSDPYLTADECRQDADNKMQSLALARAAELSGVEMRRWGAASLADLGLGGDYVRRELCTDEYVDVFDSSVGQMRKTYSLLEFNEAQDALLVDRARSYSRQEGLLGVALIGSGVLGSVATLFGLLKIDTWTRGYYTKRLFLGVPAAIITVLTMLFLS
;
A
#
# COMPACT_ATOMS: atom_id res chain seq x y z
N MET A 1 15.41 9.20 -4.45
CA MET A 1 16.78 9.47 -4.95
C MET A 1 17.93 9.01 -4.03
N MET A 2 17.71 8.71 -2.75
CA MET A 2 18.78 8.16 -1.89
C MET A 2 19.39 6.80 -2.30
N PRO A 3 18.70 5.80 -2.89
CA PRO A 3 19.26 4.45 -2.95
C PRO A 3 20.53 4.32 -3.83
N VAL A 4 20.69 5.16 -4.85
CA VAL A 4 21.81 5.05 -5.80
C VAL A 4 23.14 5.51 -5.19
N VAL A 5 23.13 6.59 -4.39
CA VAL A 5 24.34 7.07 -3.69
C VAL A 5 24.81 6.03 -2.66
N TRP A 6 23.87 5.32 -2.03
CA TRP A 6 24.17 4.29 -1.04
C TRP A 6 24.76 3.01 -1.64
N VAL A 7 24.25 2.56 -2.79
CA VAL A 7 24.83 1.40 -3.50
C VAL A 7 26.29 1.67 -3.88
N ASN A 8 26.59 2.88 -4.35
CA ASN A 8 27.95 3.28 -4.68
C ASN A 8 28.88 3.34 -3.45
N LEU A 9 28.39 3.83 -2.31
CA LEU A 9 29.17 3.88 -1.07
C LEU A 9 29.53 2.46 -0.56
N VAL A 10 28.57 1.54 -0.56
CA VAL A 10 28.79 0.14 -0.14
C VAL A 10 29.76 -0.57 -1.09
N ALA A 11 29.63 -0.34 -2.39
CA ALA A 11 30.57 -0.89 -3.38
C ALA A 11 32.01 -0.39 -3.17
N ILE A 12 32.20 0.89 -2.85
CA ILE A 12 33.52 1.47 -2.57
C ILE A 12 34.14 0.86 -1.30
N ILE A 13 33.34 0.67 -0.24
CA ILE A 13 33.81 0.06 1.01
C ILE A 13 34.21 -1.41 0.80
N LEU A 14 33.41 -2.18 0.05
CA LEU A 14 33.73 -3.56 -0.29
C LEU A 14 34.97 -3.67 -1.17
N LEU A 15 35.13 -2.77 -2.15
CA LEU A 15 36.32 -2.71 -2.99
C LEU A 15 37.57 -2.40 -2.16
N ALA A 16 37.51 -1.42 -1.26
CA ALA A 16 38.62 -1.06 -0.38
C ALA A 16 39.01 -2.24 0.54
N PHE A 17 38.03 -2.97 1.07
CA PHE A 17 38.27 -4.16 1.88
C PHE A 17 38.92 -5.29 1.06
N ALA A 18 38.43 -5.54 -0.16
CA ALA A 18 38.99 -6.54 -1.05
C ALA A 18 40.44 -6.23 -1.45
N VAL A 19 40.75 -4.96 -1.77
CA VAL A 19 42.11 -4.50 -2.07
C VAL A 19 43.03 -4.65 -0.85
N GLY A 20 42.55 -4.32 0.35
CA GLY A 20 43.29 -4.53 1.60
C GLY A 20 43.58 -6.00 1.89
N LEU A 21 42.61 -6.88 1.62
CA LEU A 21 42.75 -8.32 1.76
C LEU A 21 43.75 -8.89 0.75
N MET A 22 43.65 -8.52 -0.52
CA MET A 22 44.56 -8.98 -1.58
C MET A 22 46.00 -8.51 -1.34
N SER A 23 46.18 -7.24 -0.94
CA SER A 23 47.50 -6.68 -0.61
C SER A 23 48.18 -7.43 0.55
N ARG A 24 47.39 -8.03 1.45
CA ARG A 24 47.88 -8.81 2.58
C ARG A 24 48.25 -10.24 2.21
N LEU A 25 47.55 -10.82 1.23
CA LEU A 25 47.84 -12.16 0.71
C LEU A 25 49.12 -12.19 -0.13
N LEU A 26 49.47 -11.07 -0.76
CA LEU A 26 50.58 -10.98 -1.72
C LEU A 26 51.94 -10.58 -1.11
N ARG A 27 52.04 -10.22 0.19
CA ARG A 27 53.32 -9.79 0.78
C ARG A 27 53.89 -10.80 1.80
N PRO A 28 55.15 -11.23 1.65
CA PRO A 28 55.86 -12.01 2.67
C PRO A 28 56.11 -11.16 3.93
N ARG A 29 55.87 -11.76 5.09
CA ARG A 29 55.92 -11.11 6.41
C ARG A 29 57.31 -10.57 6.74
N SER A 30 57.48 -9.24 6.69
CA SER A 30 58.47 -8.54 7.52
C SER A 30 57.76 -7.48 8.38
N HIS A 31 58.37 -7.16 9.52
CA HIS A 31 57.76 -6.48 10.67
C HIS A 31 56.99 -5.19 10.35
N SER A 32 55.81 -5.06 10.98
CA SER A 32 54.98 -3.84 11.14
C SER A 32 54.97 -2.87 9.95
N SER A 33 54.35 -3.27 8.84
CA SER A 33 54.07 -2.31 7.77
C SER A 33 52.78 -1.51 8.05
N PRO A 34 52.73 -0.21 7.68
CA PRO A 34 51.56 0.66 7.86
C PRO A 34 50.27 0.13 7.21
N VAL A 35 50.38 -0.85 6.30
CA VAL A 35 49.25 -1.52 5.65
C VAL A 35 48.35 -2.27 6.65
N GLY A 36 48.90 -2.77 7.76
CA GLY A 36 48.11 -3.41 8.81
C GLY A 36 47.15 -2.46 9.52
N TRP A 37 47.53 -1.18 9.63
CA TRP A 37 46.68 -0.14 10.22
C TRP A 37 45.49 0.21 9.33
N PHE A 38 45.66 0.23 8.01
CA PHE A 38 44.53 0.46 7.09
C PHE A 38 43.48 -0.65 7.15
N PHE A 39 43.86 -1.89 7.44
CA PHE A 39 42.91 -2.98 7.62
C PHE A 39 42.09 -2.84 8.91
N LEU A 40 42.73 -2.46 10.02
CA LEU A 40 42.03 -2.15 11.27
C LEU A 40 41.15 -0.91 11.14
N LEU A 41 41.63 0.13 10.46
CA LEU A 41 40.84 1.32 10.13
C LEU A 41 39.63 0.97 9.27
N GLY A 42 39.78 0.07 8.29
CA GLY A 42 38.70 -0.42 7.45
C GLY A 42 37.62 -1.18 8.23
N ILE A 43 38.02 -2.06 9.15
CA ILE A 43 37.08 -2.76 10.05
C ILE A 43 36.39 -1.78 10.99
N LEU A 44 37.12 -0.78 11.52
CA LEU A 44 36.56 0.22 12.42
C LEU A 44 35.59 1.17 11.69
N LEU A 45 35.90 1.59 10.47
CA LEU A 45 35.00 2.37 9.61
C LEU A 45 33.78 1.54 9.21
N PHE A 46 33.95 0.27 8.87
CA PHE A 46 32.84 -0.62 8.57
C PHE A 46 31.93 -0.77 9.81
N GLY A 47 32.52 -0.97 11.00
CA GLY A 47 31.80 -0.99 12.26
C GLY A 47 31.06 0.32 12.53
N LEU A 48 31.70 1.48 12.36
CA LEU A 48 31.06 2.79 12.58
C LEU A 48 29.93 3.09 11.59
N VAL A 49 30.09 2.75 10.31
CA VAL A 49 29.03 2.90 9.30
C VAL A 49 27.88 1.96 9.61
N PHE A 50 28.16 0.70 9.96
CA PHE A 50 27.14 -0.28 10.29
C PHE A 50 26.40 0.11 11.59
N PHE A 51 27.12 0.43 12.66
CA PHE A 51 26.52 0.79 13.96
C PHE A 51 25.83 2.15 13.93
N GLY A 52 26.42 3.15 13.26
CA GLY A 52 25.82 4.47 13.08
C GLY A 52 24.58 4.46 12.18
N PHE A 53 24.52 3.56 11.20
CA PHE A 53 23.32 3.33 10.39
C PHE A 53 22.17 2.75 11.21
N PHE A 54 22.47 1.82 12.12
CA PHE A 54 21.46 1.18 12.96
C PHE A 54 20.94 2.09 14.08
N THR A 55 21.78 2.92 14.70
CA THR A 55 21.31 3.87 15.72
C THR A 55 20.44 4.98 15.12
N VAL A 56 20.76 5.50 13.93
CA VAL A 56 19.97 6.55 13.28
C VAL A 56 18.60 6.04 12.80
N ARG A 57 18.42 4.72 12.59
CA ARG A 57 17.13 4.16 12.18
C ARG A 57 16.15 3.98 13.35
N VAL A 58 16.63 3.92 14.59
CA VAL A 58 15.80 3.77 15.79
C VAL A 58 15.13 5.10 16.19
N GLU A 59 15.66 6.25 15.78
CA GLU A 59 15.14 7.56 16.18
C GLU A 59 14.06 8.17 15.25
N ARG A 60 13.66 7.50 14.17
CA ARG A 60 12.65 8.09 13.26
C ARG A 60 11.23 7.73 13.67
N HIS A 61 10.59 8.74 14.25
CA HIS A 61 9.15 8.95 14.41
C HIS A 61 8.44 8.01 15.38
N VAL A 62 8.65 8.30 16.67
CA VAL A 62 7.51 8.34 17.59
C VAL A 62 6.60 9.45 17.08
N GLN A 63 5.68 9.11 16.16
CA GLN A 63 4.48 9.93 15.96
C GLN A 63 3.86 10.05 17.35
N ALA A 64 3.78 11.28 17.86
CA ALA A 64 3.04 11.55 19.09
C ALA A 64 1.68 10.84 18.94
N PRO A 65 1.23 10.11 19.96
CA PRO A 65 -0.06 9.43 19.90
C PRO A 65 -1.07 10.48 19.45
N VAL A 66 -1.71 10.22 18.30
CA VAL A 66 -2.86 11.01 17.87
C VAL A 66 -3.83 10.89 19.03
N GLU A 67 -3.90 11.94 19.85
CA GLU A 67 -4.98 12.09 20.82
C GLU A 67 -6.23 12.09 19.96
N ILE A 68 -6.89 10.94 19.92
CA ILE A 68 -8.29 10.86 19.55
C ILE A 68 -8.96 11.65 20.67
N VAL A 69 -9.04 12.97 20.48
CA VAL A 69 -9.88 13.84 21.27
C VAL A 69 -11.29 13.38 20.95
N THR A 70 -11.74 12.34 21.65
CA THR A 70 -13.16 12.16 21.91
C THR A 70 -13.56 13.47 22.57
N PRO A 71 -14.36 14.33 21.91
CA PRO A 71 -14.82 15.54 22.56
C PRO A 71 -15.54 15.08 23.82
N MET A 72 -14.94 15.39 24.97
CA MET A 72 -15.65 15.32 26.24
C MET A 72 -16.91 16.15 26.01
N PRO A 73 -18.11 15.62 26.25
CA PRO A 73 -19.33 16.40 26.07
C PRO A 73 -19.16 17.64 26.93
N GLN A 74 -18.94 18.78 26.28
CA GLN A 74 -19.01 20.05 26.97
C GLN A 74 -20.42 20.08 27.54
N ILE A 75 -20.47 20.04 28.87
CA ILE A 75 -21.67 20.32 29.63
C ILE A 75 -22.02 21.75 29.21
N PHE A 76 -22.90 21.87 28.22
CA PHE A 76 -23.51 23.13 27.88
C PHE A 76 -24.16 23.61 29.16
N ASP A 77 -23.67 24.74 29.67
CA ASP A 77 -24.34 25.51 30.70
C ASP A 77 -25.79 25.64 30.25
N ALA A 78 -26.68 25.02 31.03
CA ALA A 78 -28.09 25.07 30.81
C ALA A 78 -28.52 26.54 30.87
N GLU A 79 -28.79 27.13 29.71
CA GLU A 79 -29.62 28.33 29.66
C GLU A 79 -30.94 28.02 30.39
N PRO A 80 -31.39 28.87 31.32
CA PRO A 80 -32.66 28.69 31.98
C PRO A 80 -33.76 28.80 30.93
N ILE A 81 -34.30 27.64 30.53
CA ILE A 81 -35.46 27.51 29.67
C ILE A 81 -36.58 28.36 30.27
N ALA A 82 -36.89 29.46 29.58
CA ALA A 82 -38.06 30.26 29.86
C ALA A 82 -39.30 29.37 29.82
N ALA A 83 -40.10 29.43 30.90
CA ALA A 83 -41.29 28.63 31.12
C ALA A 83 -42.26 28.72 29.93
N LEU A 84 -42.24 27.70 29.07
CA LEU A 84 -43.30 27.47 28.10
C LEU A 84 -44.55 27.01 28.85
N SER A 85 -45.64 27.73 28.59
CA SER A 85 -46.96 27.51 29.17
C SER A 85 -47.49 26.10 28.88
N PRO A 86 -48.32 25.53 29.78
CA PRO A 86 -48.84 24.17 29.64
C PRO A 86 -49.75 24.06 28.41
N VAL A 87 -49.29 23.32 27.40
CA VAL A 87 -50.12 22.87 26.27
C VAL A 87 -51.06 21.79 26.77
N ALA A 88 -52.36 22.01 26.57
CA ALA A 88 -53.43 21.12 27.01
C ALA A 88 -53.30 19.71 26.37
N PRO A 89 -53.67 18.65 27.11
CA PRO A 89 -53.57 17.27 26.62
C PRO A 89 -54.55 17.03 25.47
N VAL A 90 -53.99 16.63 24.33
CA VAL A 90 -54.75 16.14 23.16
C VAL A 90 -55.32 14.76 23.51
N PRO A 91 -56.64 14.51 23.31
CA PRO A 91 -57.25 13.22 23.61
C PRO A 91 -56.71 12.12 22.69
N PRO A 92 -56.53 10.88 23.21
CA PRO A 92 -55.99 9.76 22.45
C PRO A 92 -56.90 9.38 21.30
N GLN A 93 -56.35 9.32 20.09
CA GLN A 93 -57.04 8.80 18.92
C GLN A 93 -57.20 7.27 19.02
N PRO A 94 -58.32 6.71 18.53
CA PRO A 94 -58.57 5.28 18.54
C PRO A 94 -57.58 4.57 17.61
N ILE A 95 -56.73 3.73 18.20
CA ILE A 95 -55.83 2.81 17.51
C ILE A 95 -56.73 1.79 16.78
N MET A 96 -56.77 1.89 15.46
CA MET A 96 -57.32 0.85 14.60
C MET A 96 -56.54 -0.44 14.88
N ALA A 97 -57.26 -1.50 15.23
CA ALA A 97 -56.72 -2.84 15.47
C ALA A 97 -56.04 -3.35 14.18
N GLY A 98 -54.75 -3.06 14.04
CA GLY A 98 -53.89 -3.63 13.02
C GLY A 98 -53.64 -5.10 13.33
N GLU A 99 -53.70 -5.91 12.27
CA GLU A 99 -53.34 -7.33 12.27
C GLU A 99 -52.10 -7.59 13.14
N SER A 100 -52.22 -8.55 14.05
CA SER A 100 -51.17 -8.92 14.99
C SER A 100 -49.88 -9.23 14.21
N ILE A 101 -48.75 -8.75 14.71
CA ILE A 101 -47.41 -9.07 14.20
C ILE A 101 -47.23 -10.60 14.05
N GLU A 102 -47.95 -11.39 14.85
CA GLU A 102 -47.96 -12.86 14.76
C GLU A 102 -48.62 -13.40 13.48
N GLU A 103 -49.66 -12.75 12.97
CA GLU A 103 -50.31 -13.13 11.70
C GLU A 103 -49.41 -12.82 10.49
N MET A 104 -48.64 -11.74 10.59
CA MET A 104 -47.66 -11.34 9.58
C MET A 104 -46.48 -12.33 9.52
N TRP A 105 -45.98 -12.77 10.68
CA TRP A 105 -44.92 -13.79 10.77
C TRP A 105 -45.39 -15.17 10.27
N LYS A 106 -46.65 -15.52 10.51
CA LYS A 106 -47.25 -16.78 10.03
C LYS A 106 -47.42 -16.81 8.51
N LYS A 107 -47.62 -15.65 7.87
CA LYS A 107 -47.64 -15.49 6.40
C LYS A 107 -46.24 -15.63 5.76
N LEU A 108 -45.19 -15.23 6.47
CA LEU A 108 -43.81 -15.25 5.95
C LEU A 108 -43.09 -16.58 6.14
N THR A 109 -43.52 -17.42 7.10
CA THR A 109 -42.87 -18.70 7.44
C THR A 109 -43.58 -19.93 6.89
N ALA A 110 -44.69 -19.76 6.15
CA ALA A 110 -45.36 -20.87 5.50
C ALA A 110 -44.47 -21.45 4.36
N PRO A 111 -44.17 -22.75 4.36
CA PRO A 111 -43.25 -23.37 3.40
C PRO A 111 -43.87 -23.37 1.99
N ARG A 112 -43.40 -22.47 1.12
CA ARG A 112 -43.73 -22.45 -0.32
C ARG A 112 -42.76 -23.30 -1.12
N ILE A 113 -42.73 -24.61 -0.90
CA ILE A 113 -42.15 -25.55 -1.88
C ILE A 113 -42.98 -26.84 -1.85
N ASN A 114 -44.09 -26.85 -2.60
CA ASN A 114 -44.71 -28.08 -3.08
C ASN A 114 -43.91 -28.55 -4.29
N LEU A 115 -42.94 -29.44 -4.05
CA LEU A 115 -42.31 -30.28 -5.06
C LEU A 115 -42.98 -31.65 -5.00
N GLU A 116 -44.23 -31.71 -5.44
CA GLU A 116 -44.86 -32.97 -5.80
C GLU A 116 -45.38 -32.84 -7.23
N GLU A 117 -45.17 -33.91 -7.99
CA GLU A 117 -45.81 -34.20 -9.27
C GLU A 117 -45.18 -33.59 -10.53
N ALA A 118 -44.05 -34.18 -10.97
CA ALA A 118 -43.90 -34.63 -12.36
C ALA A 118 -42.64 -35.50 -12.55
N VAL A 119 -42.82 -36.60 -13.28
CA VAL A 119 -41.81 -37.47 -13.91
C VAL A 119 -41.28 -38.64 -13.06
N GLU A 120 -42.17 -39.61 -12.83
CA GLU A 120 -41.79 -41.02 -12.98
C GLU A 120 -41.68 -41.34 -14.48
N THR A 121 -40.48 -41.63 -14.97
CA THR A 121 -40.20 -42.75 -15.90
C THR A 121 -38.71 -42.80 -16.25
N ALA A 122 -38.11 -43.96 -15.98
CA ALA A 122 -36.94 -44.54 -16.64
C ALA A 122 -35.60 -43.79 -16.55
N SER A 123 -34.69 -44.28 -15.70
CA SER A 123 -33.59 -45.14 -16.16
C SER A 123 -32.54 -45.25 -15.06
N ASP A 124 -32.30 -46.48 -14.60
CA ASP A 124 -31.14 -46.85 -13.79
C ASP A 124 -29.86 -46.28 -14.43
N SER A 125 -29.20 -45.37 -13.71
CA SER A 125 -27.83 -44.95 -13.99
C SER A 125 -27.12 -44.81 -12.65
N PRO A 126 -25.99 -45.51 -12.44
CA PRO A 126 -25.29 -45.46 -11.16
C PRO A 126 -24.79 -44.04 -10.93
N ARG A 127 -25.16 -43.48 -9.77
CA ARG A 127 -24.71 -42.17 -9.26
C ARG A 127 -23.23 -42.24 -8.90
N VAL A 128 -22.37 -42.23 -9.92
CA VAL A 128 -20.94 -41.98 -9.80
C VAL A 128 -20.79 -40.46 -9.71
N GLY A 129 -20.63 -39.95 -8.49
CA GLY A 129 -20.13 -38.58 -8.33
C GLY A 129 -18.74 -38.47 -8.96
N PRO A 130 -18.35 -37.31 -9.53
CA PRO A 130 -17.07 -37.17 -10.18
C PRO A 130 -15.97 -37.44 -9.15
N SER A 131 -15.30 -38.57 -9.30
CA SER A 131 -14.39 -39.11 -8.28
C SER A 131 -12.97 -38.57 -8.46
N SER A 132 -12.73 -37.81 -9.52
CA SER A 132 -11.46 -37.16 -9.78
C SER A 132 -11.62 -35.65 -10.02
N PRO A 133 -10.69 -34.82 -9.54
CA PRO A 133 -10.62 -33.39 -9.88
C PRO A 133 -10.57 -33.12 -11.40
N GLN A 134 -10.11 -34.10 -12.20
CA GLN A 134 -10.13 -34.03 -13.66
C GLN A 134 -11.56 -34.00 -14.22
N GLU A 135 -12.47 -34.84 -13.73
CA GLU A 135 -13.87 -34.86 -14.19
C GLU A 135 -14.62 -33.57 -13.86
N LEU A 136 -14.34 -32.94 -12.71
CA LEU A 136 -14.88 -31.62 -12.37
C LEU A 136 -14.35 -30.53 -13.29
N THR A 137 -13.08 -30.62 -13.69
CA THR A 137 -12.47 -29.66 -14.61
C THR A 137 -13.05 -29.80 -16.02
N GLU A 138 -13.28 -31.04 -16.47
CA GLU A 138 -13.94 -31.30 -17.76
C GLU A 138 -15.40 -30.85 -17.76
N ALA A 139 -16.16 -31.13 -16.69
CA ALA A 139 -17.54 -30.66 -16.56
C ALA A 139 -17.63 -29.13 -16.54
N ALA A 140 -16.75 -28.45 -15.82
CA ALA A 140 -16.67 -26.99 -15.81
C ALA A 140 -16.32 -26.43 -17.19
N LYS A 141 -15.39 -27.08 -17.91
CA LYS A 141 -15.02 -26.69 -19.29
C LYS A 141 -16.19 -26.85 -20.26
N VAL A 142 -16.97 -27.91 -20.15
CA VAL A 142 -18.18 -28.12 -20.97
C VAL A 142 -19.23 -27.04 -20.68
N ILE A 143 -19.51 -26.75 -19.40
CA ILE A 143 -20.49 -25.72 -19.01
C ILE A 143 -20.04 -24.32 -19.48
N LEU A 144 -18.75 -23.98 -19.34
CA LEU A 144 -18.22 -22.69 -19.79
C LEU A 144 -18.22 -22.57 -21.33
N SER A 145 -17.89 -23.65 -22.05
CA SER A 145 -17.92 -23.65 -23.51
C SER A 145 -19.35 -23.56 -24.08
N ALA A 146 -20.34 -24.13 -23.37
CA ALA A 146 -21.74 -24.11 -23.79
C ALA A 146 -22.43 -22.77 -23.46
N SER A 147 -21.98 -22.07 -22.41
CA SER A 147 -22.61 -20.83 -21.94
C SER A 147 -22.20 -19.58 -22.74
N LEU A 148 -21.09 -19.62 -23.48
CA LEU A 148 -20.59 -18.47 -24.25
C LEU A 148 -20.07 -18.88 -25.65
N PRO A 149 -20.96 -19.28 -26.58
CA PRO A 149 -20.56 -19.53 -27.96
C PRO A 149 -20.07 -18.22 -28.62
N GLY A 150 -18.76 -18.13 -28.88
CA GLY A 150 -18.12 -16.98 -29.53
C GLY A 150 -17.14 -16.18 -28.67
N ALA A 151 -16.91 -16.56 -27.40
CA ALA A 151 -15.82 -15.98 -26.62
C ALA A 151 -14.45 -16.33 -27.24
N ASP A 152 -13.56 -15.34 -27.33
CA ASP A 152 -12.21 -15.52 -27.82
C ASP A 152 -11.41 -16.49 -26.91
N PRO A 153 -10.38 -17.18 -27.45
CA PRO A 153 -9.62 -18.18 -26.70
C PRO A 153 -9.00 -17.66 -25.40
N PHE A 154 -8.69 -16.36 -25.33
CA PHE A 154 -8.11 -15.73 -24.15
C PHE A 154 -9.14 -15.58 -23.04
N THR A 155 -10.35 -15.08 -23.35
CA THR A 155 -11.45 -14.98 -22.38
C THR A 155 -11.86 -16.35 -21.83
N GLN A 156 -11.85 -17.39 -22.67
CA GLN A 156 -12.08 -18.77 -22.24
C GLN A 156 -10.98 -19.27 -21.28
N GLY A 157 -9.70 -19.02 -21.61
CA GLY A 157 -8.57 -19.37 -20.74
C GLY A 157 -8.60 -18.64 -19.39
N TRP A 158 -8.97 -17.36 -19.40
CA TRP A 158 -9.12 -16.56 -18.18
C TRP A 158 -10.24 -17.09 -17.28
N LEU A 159 -11.43 -17.41 -17.82
CA LEU A 159 -12.56 -17.95 -17.05
C LEU A 159 -12.23 -19.32 -16.43
N VAL A 160 -11.54 -20.19 -17.16
CA VAL A 160 -11.13 -21.50 -16.65
C VAL A 160 -10.13 -21.33 -15.49
N ASN A 161 -9.20 -20.39 -15.58
CA ASN A 161 -8.25 -20.13 -14.50
C ASN A 161 -8.89 -19.43 -13.29
N ALA A 162 -9.85 -18.53 -13.51
CA ALA A 162 -10.66 -17.96 -12.44
C ALA A 162 -11.44 -19.07 -11.69
N ALA A 163 -12.04 -20.01 -12.43
CA ALA A 163 -12.72 -21.16 -11.85
C ALA A 163 -11.76 -22.08 -11.07
N LYS A 164 -10.58 -22.40 -11.63
CA LYS A 164 -9.53 -23.17 -10.93
C LYS A 164 -9.07 -22.47 -9.63
N SER A 165 -8.92 -21.14 -9.66
CA SER A 165 -8.52 -20.34 -8.49
C SER A 165 -9.58 -20.35 -7.39
N ILE A 166 -10.87 -20.26 -7.76
CA ILE A 166 -11.99 -20.34 -6.80
C ILE A 166 -12.06 -21.76 -6.18
N LEU A 167 -11.75 -22.79 -6.95
CA LEU A 167 -11.75 -24.19 -6.52
C LEU A 167 -10.47 -24.63 -5.80
N GLY A 168 -9.49 -23.74 -5.59
CA GLY A 168 -8.25 -24.05 -4.89
C GLY A 168 -7.36 -25.07 -5.59
N MET A 169 -7.52 -25.28 -6.90
CA MET A 169 -6.71 -26.22 -7.66
C MET A 169 -5.36 -25.57 -8.03
N PRO A 170 -4.23 -26.25 -7.84
CA PRO A 170 -2.93 -25.71 -8.25
C PRO A 170 -2.90 -25.53 -9.77
N VAL A 171 -2.68 -24.30 -10.22
CA VAL A 171 -2.42 -24.00 -11.64
C VAL A 171 -1.09 -24.65 -12.00
N SER A 172 -1.09 -25.54 -12.99
CA SER A 172 0.14 -26.21 -13.42
C SER A 172 1.16 -25.17 -13.93
N GLU A 173 2.46 -25.39 -13.71
CA GLU A 173 3.49 -24.49 -14.22
C GLU A 173 3.42 -24.33 -15.74
N GLN A 174 2.97 -25.37 -16.44
CA GLN A 174 2.79 -25.37 -17.88
C GLN A 174 1.65 -24.43 -18.33
N ASP A 175 0.52 -24.41 -17.61
CA ASP A 175 -0.58 -23.46 -17.86
C ASP A 175 -0.11 -22.00 -17.65
N GLN A 176 0.76 -21.75 -16.66
CA GLN A 176 1.32 -20.41 -16.44
C GLN A 176 2.28 -19.96 -17.55
N VAL A 177 3.07 -20.90 -18.08
CA VAL A 177 3.99 -20.61 -19.20
C VAL A 177 3.19 -20.29 -20.47
N GLU A 178 2.15 -21.06 -20.78
CA GLU A 178 1.28 -20.80 -21.94
C GLU A 178 0.58 -19.43 -21.85
N LEU A 179 0.09 -19.05 -20.66
CA LEU A 179 -0.52 -17.74 -20.45
C LEU A 179 0.46 -16.58 -20.61
N ARG A 180 1.70 -16.76 -20.15
CA ARG A 180 2.76 -15.76 -20.38
C ARG A 180 3.10 -15.64 -21.85
N GLN A 181 3.17 -16.75 -22.56
CA GLN A 181 3.46 -16.76 -24.00
C GLN A 181 2.33 -16.10 -24.80
N ALA A 182 1.07 -16.42 -24.50
CA ALA A 182 -0.09 -15.79 -25.12
C ALA A 182 -0.15 -14.27 -24.85
N ALA A 183 0.18 -13.83 -23.63
CA ALA A 183 0.24 -12.41 -23.30
C ALA A 183 1.36 -11.68 -24.08
N THR A 184 2.52 -12.33 -24.28
CA THR A 184 3.60 -11.75 -25.09
C THR A 184 3.23 -11.67 -26.58
N GLU A 185 2.54 -12.67 -27.12
CA GLU A 185 2.07 -12.64 -28.51
C GLU A 185 0.99 -11.57 -28.74
N ALA A 186 0.03 -11.45 -27.82
CA ALA A 186 -1.00 -10.40 -27.89
C ALA A 186 -0.38 -8.99 -27.86
N ARG A 187 0.67 -8.79 -27.06
CA ARG A 187 1.42 -7.52 -27.03
C ARG A 187 2.17 -7.26 -28.33
N ALA A 188 2.80 -8.27 -28.91
CA ALA A 188 3.48 -8.15 -30.20
C ALA A 188 2.51 -7.82 -31.34
N MET A 189 1.32 -8.42 -31.35
CA MET A 189 0.26 -8.09 -32.32
C MET A 189 -0.24 -6.65 -32.16
N HIS A 190 -0.38 -6.16 -30.92
CA HIS A 190 -0.81 -4.79 -30.66
C HIS A 190 0.25 -3.76 -31.09
N GLU A 191 1.55 -4.04 -30.91
CA GLU A 191 2.63 -3.15 -31.37
C GLU A 191 2.69 -3.09 -32.91
N HIS A 192 2.44 -4.20 -33.60
CA HIS A 192 2.36 -4.20 -35.07
C HIS A 192 1.14 -3.43 -35.62
N SER A 193 0.01 -3.45 -34.90
CA SER A 193 -1.18 -2.68 -35.28
C SER A 193 -1.02 -1.16 -35.12
N ILE A 194 -0.19 -0.69 -34.16
CA ILE A 194 0.04 0.74 -33.95
C ILE A 194 1.03 1.30 -34.99
N GLY A 195 2.01 0.51 -35.42
CA GLY A 195 3.00 0.93 -36.42
C GLY A 195 2.40 1.24 -37.81
N ALA A 196 1.36 0.52 -38.22
CA ALA A 196 0.74 0.70 -39.55
C ALA A 196 -0.14 1.95 -39.68
N ALA A 197 -0.56 2.57 -38.57
CA ALA A 197 -1.42 3.76 -38.57
C ALA A 197 -0.63 5.09 -38.50
N GLY A 198 0.68 5.04 -38.22
CA GLY A 198 1.51 6.23 -37.95
C GLY A 198 2.25 6.81 -39.17
N GLU A 199 2.36 6.10 -40.29
CA GLU A 199 3.20 6.53 -41.43
C GLU A 199 2.48 7.38 -42.50
N SER A 200 1.18 7.66 -42.37
CA SER A 200 0.44 8.48 -43.37
C SER A 200 0.25 9.96 -43.02
N ALA A 201 0.77 10.47 -41.89
CA ALA A 201 0.49 11.85 -41.45
C ALA A 201 1.70 12.80 -41.41
N THR A 202 2.91 12.35 -41.79
CA THR A 202 4.13 13.15 -41.60
C THR A 202 4.90 13.30 -42.91
N SER A 203 4.29 13.99 -43.88
CA SER A 203 4.93 14.38 -45.13
C SER A 203 4.43 15.75 -45.58
N ALA A 204 4.59 16.78 -44.74
CA ALA A 204 4.51 18.18 -45.15
C ALA A 204 5.12 19.09 -44.08
N SER A 205 6.45 19.24 -44.07
CA SER A 205 7.17 20.46 -43.66
C SER A 205 8.66 20.18 -43.46
N MET A 206 9.44 20.23 -44.55
CA MET A 206 10.89 20.43 -44.50
C MET A 206 11.41 21.11 -45.78
N GLN A 207 11.50 22.43 -45.74
CA GLN A 207 12.40 23.35 -46.48
C GLN A 207 12.59 24.51 -45.46
N SER A 208 13.76 24.96 -45.03
CA SER A 208 15.04 25.26 -45.67
C SER A 208 16.10 25.22 -44.54
N GLU A 209 17.31 24.68 -44.79
CA GLU A 209 18.56 25.47 -44.97
C GLU A 209 18.93 26.36 -43.77
N ASN A 210 20.17 26.46 -43.27
CA ASN A 210 21.48 26.01 -43.71
C ASN A 210 22.47 26.37 -42.57
N GLY A 211 23.67 25.80 -42.57
CA GLY A 211 24.85 26.53 -42.09
C GLY A 211 25.42 26.13 -40.73
N ALA A 212 26.58 25.49 -40.79
CA ALA A 212 27.38 25.00 -39.68
C ALA A 212 28.37 26.06 -39.12
N ALA A 213 28.74 25.84 -37.84
CA ALA A 213 30.04 26.09 -37.21
C ALA A 213 30.36 27.53 -36.71
N PRO A 214 31.45 27.75 -35.91
CA PRO A 214 31.37 27.75 -34.43
C PRO A 214 32.12 28.94 -33.76
N VAL A 215 32.08 29.01 -32.41
CA VAL A 215 32.96 29.78 -31.50
C VAL A 215 32.85 31.31 -31.53
N ALA A 216 32.45 31.92 -30.39
CA ALA A 216 33.29 32.89 -29.65
C ALA A 216 32.55 33.52 -28.46
N LEU A 217 33.31 33.61 -27.37
CA LEU A 217 33.11 34.44 -26.18
C LEU A 217 32.86 35.91 -26.56
N SER A 218 31.87 36.58 -25.96
CA SER A 218 31.89 38.03 -25.73
C SER A 218 30.92 38.41 -24.61
N THR A 219 31.53 38.94 -23.55
CA THR A 219 30.97 39.82 -22.52
C THR A 219 30.51 41.16 -23.11
N GLU A 220 29.74 41.90 -22.30
CA GLU A 220 29.22 43.26 -22.53
C GLU A 220 28.01 43.33 -23.47
N ALA A 221 27.04 44.21 -23.34
CA ALA A 221 26.50 45.08 -22.30
C ALA A 221 25.33 45.78 -23.03
N LEU A 222 24.24 46.07 -22.33
CA LEU A 222 23.26 47.12 -22.66
C LEU A 222 22.64 47.12 -24.07
N SER A 223 21.39 46.68 -24.17
CA SER A 223 20.37 47.41 -24.95
C SER A 223 18.96 46.91 -24.64
N VAL A 224 18.26 47.72 -23.85
CA VAL A 224 16.84 48.09 -24.02
C VAL A 224 16.08 47.26 -25.06
N SER A 225 15.25 46.35 -24.57
CA SER A 225 13.97 46.08 -25.21
C SER A 225 12.92 46.11 -24.13
N THR A 226 12.34 47.29 -23.95
CA THR A 226 11.09 47.52 -23.23
C THR A 226 10.02 46.76 -23.99
N VAL A 227 9.96 45.44 -23.78
CA VAL A 227 8.80 44.63 -24.15
C VAL A 227 7.71 45.14 -23.23
N VAL A 228 6.84 45.96 -23.82
CA VAL A 228 5.52 46.27 -23.29
C VAL A 228 4.81 44.92 -23.23
N GLU A 229 5.01 44.25 -22.11
CA GLU A 229 4.24 43.08 -21.74
C GLU A 229 2.79 43.56 -21.77
N PRO A 230 1.92 42.97 -22.61
CA PRO A 230 0.52 43.33 -22.61
C PRO A 230 0.08 43.10 -21.17
N ARG A 231 -0.29 44.21 -20.52
CA ARG A 231 -1.07 44.23 -19.30
C ARG A 231 -2.37 43.54 -19.66
N VAL A 232 -2.33 42.22 -19.71
CA VAL A 232 -3.49 41.37 -19.55
C VAL A 232 -3.88 41.73 -18.14
N ASP A 233 -4.79 42.70 -18.05
CA ASP A 233 -5.61 42.93 -16.89
C ASP A 233 -6.08 41.53 -16.53
N ARG A 234 -5.37 40.95 -15.58
CA ARG A 234 -5.61 39.62 -15.06
C ARG A 234 -6.94 39.83 -14.39
N ILE A 235 -8.00 39.55 -15.14
CA ILE A 235 -9.36 39.39 -14.67
C ILE A 235 -9.17 38.34 -13.58
N GLN A 236 -8.89 38.79 -12.36
CA GLN A 236 -9.05 37.99 -11.18
C GLN A 236 -10.51 37.63 -11.27
N PRO A 237 -10.85 36.35 -11.50
CA PRO A 237 -12.24 35.96 -11.45
C PRO A 237 -12.69 36.31 -10.04
N VAL A 238 -13.46 37.40 -9.91
CA VAL A 238 -14.21 37.77 -8.72
C VAL A 238 -15.33 36.73 -8.61
N ILE A 239 -14.95 35.50 -8.31
CA ILE A 239 -15.83 34.37 -7.95
C ILE A 239 -15.62 34.11 -6.45
N THR A 240 -15.19 35.13 -5.70
CA THR A 240 -14.66 34.95 -4.34
C THR A 240 -15.70 35.21 -3.23
N GLU A 241 -16.84 35.86 -3.49
CA GLU A 241 -17.68 36.34 -2.38
C GLU A 241 -19.06 35.72 -2.22
N GLU A 242 -19.51 34.87 -3.14
CA GLU A 242 -20.88 34.33 -3.07
C GLU A 242 -20.96 32.81 -3.21
N ILE A 243 -19.95 32.10 -2.68
CA ILE A 243 -20.24 30.78 -2.10
C ILE A 243 -20.81 31.07 -0.72
N ALA A 244 -22.05 31.55 -0.71
CA ALA A 244 -22.84 31.76 0.50
C ALA A 244 -22.73 30.48 1.34
N ALA A 245 -22.35 30.64 2.61
CA ALA A 245 -22.09 29.55 3.55
C ALA A 245 -23.17 28.47 3.41
N LEU A 246 -22.83 27.39 2.68
CA LEU A 246 -23.72 26.27 2.52
C LEU A 246 -24.06 25.79 3.94
N PRO A 247 -25.34 25.52 4.24
CA PRO A 247 -25.71 25.07 5.58
C PRO A 247 -24.88 23.84 5.91
N LYS A 248 -24.27 23.83 7.10
CA LYS A 248 -23.41 22.73 7.54
C LYS A 248 -24.20 21.43 7.47
N PRO A 249 -23.70 20.40 6.76
CA PRO A 249 -24.39 19.12 6.68
C PRO A 249 -24.63 18.54 8.07
N ASP A 250 -25.75 17.84 8.24
CA ASP A 250 -26.12 17.25 9.53
C ASP A 250 -25.05 16.31 10.09
N TRP A 251 -24.32 15.60 9.23
CA TRP A 251 -23.25 14.69 9.63
C TRP A 251 -21.99 15.40 10.15
N VAL A 252 -21.81 16.71 9.84
CA VAL A 252 -20.73 17.54 10.40
C VAL A 252 -21.09 17.96 11.84
N VAL A 253 -22.36 18.34 12.05
CA VAL A 253 -22.85 18.79 13.37
C VAL A 253 -23.04 17.61 14.32
N ASN A 254 -23.63 16.53 13.81
CA ASN A 254 -23.95 15.31 14.55
C ASN A 254 -23.27 14.11 13.88
N PRO A 255 -21.98 13.82 14.21
CA PRO A 255 -21.23 12.76 13.56
C PRO A 255 -21.87 11.39 13.80
N PRO A 256 -22.30 10.66 12.76
CA PRO A 256 -22.90 9.35 12.91
C PRO A 256 -21.84 8.35 13.39
N LYS A 257 -22.08 7.67 14.51
CA LYS A 257 -21.13 6.68 15.05
C LYS A 257 -21.26 5.31 14.38
N GLN A 258 -22.50 4.85 14.17
CA GLN A 258 -22.78 3.56 13.54
C GLN A 258 -24.22 3.53 13.02
N ILE A 259 -24.40 3.11 11.77
CA ILE A 259 -25.72 2.92 11.16
C ILE A 259 -25.77 1.49 10.62
N GLY A 260 -26.36 0.57 11.40
CA GLY A 260 -26.37 -0.85 11.07
C GLY A 260 -24.96 -1.49 11.13
N ASN A 261 -24.58 -2.17 10.06
CA ASN A 261 -23.24 -2.79 9.92
C ASN A 261 -22.18 -1.82 9.38
N VAL A 262 -22.58 -0.58 9.10
CA VAL A 262 -21.70 0.43 8.54
C VAL A 262 -21.21 1.34 9.66
N ARG A 263 -19.89 1.43 9.83
CA ARG A 263 -19.26 2.40 10.75
C ARG A 263 -18.90 3.66 9.97
N LYS A 264 -19.29 4.81 10.50
CA LYS A 264 -18.99 6.10 9.89
C LYS A 264 -18.05 6.88 10.80
N PHE A 265 -17.08 7.55 10.20
CA PHE A 265 -16.13 8.39 10.90
C PHE A 265 -16.04 9.74 10.20
N VAL A 266 -16.06 10.81 10.97
CA VAL A 266 -15.83 12.15 10.45
C VAL A 266 -14.37 12.50 10.70
N VAL A 267 -13.61 12.63 9.62
CA VAL A 267 -12.23 13.12 9.65
C VAL A 267 -12.25 14.61 9.44
N THR A 268 -11.51 15.32 10.28
CA THR A 268 -11.50 16.78 10.30
C THR A 268 -10.07 17.27 10.11
N SER A 269 -9.85 18.08 9.07
CA SER A 269 -8.56 18.74 8.86
C SER A 269 -8.32 19.81 9.92
N ASP A 270 -7.06 20.17 10.12
CA ASP A 270 -6.70 21.40 10.82
C ASP A 270 -7.04 22.61 9.93
N PRO A 271 -7.14 23.81 10.50
CA PRO A 271 -7.45 24.99 9.71
C PRO A 271 -6.21 25.48 8.96
N TYR A 272 -6.34 25.67 7.64
CA TYR A 272 -5.28 26.20 6.79
C TYR A 272 -5.77 27.38 5.95
N LEU A 273 -4.82 28.17 5.42
CA LEU A 273 -5.14 29.28 4.52
C LEU A 273 -5.52 28.75 3.13
N THR A 274 -4.86 27.69 2.68
CA THR A 274 -5.08 27.11 1.35
C THR A 274 -5.93 25.85 1.41
N ALA A 275 -6.75 25.64 0.38
CA ALA A 275 -7.58 24.44 0.26
C ALA A 275 -6.74 23.17 0.03
N ASP A 276 -5.59 23.30 -0.62
CA ASP A 276 -4.73 22.15 -0.91
C ASP A 276 -4.04 21.62 0.35
N GLU A 277 -3.60 22.50 1.26
CA GLU A 277 -3.07 22.09 2.58
C GLU A 277 -4.15 21.40 3.42
N CYS A 278 -5.38 21.93 3.43
CA CYS A 278 -6.50 21.28 4.12
C CYS A 278 -6.77 19.88 3.58
N ARG A 279 -6.76 19.73 2.25
CA ARG A 279 -6.97 18.44 1.57
C ARG A 279 -5.86 17.45 1.87
N GLN A 280 -4.61 17.90 1.89
CA GLN A 280 -3.46 17.05 2.21
C GLN A 280 -3.49 16.59 3.67
N ASP A 281 -3.83 17.47 4.61
CA ASP A 281 -3.98 17.10 6.02
C ASP A 281 -5.16 16.13 6.23
N ALA A 282 -6.30 16.40 5.59
CA ALA A 282 -7.43 15.48 5.59
C ALA A 282 -7.03 14.09 5.06
N ASP A 283 -6.27 14.02 3.96
CA ASP A 283 -5.78 12.74 3.40
C ASP A 283 -4.89 11.96 4.37
N ASN A 284 -3.95 12.65 5.02
CA ASN A 284 -3.07 12.02 5.99
C ASN A 284 -3.87 11.46 7.17
N LYS A 285 -4.88 12.22 7.66
CA LYS A 285 -5.78 11.79 8.74
C LYS A 285 -6.73 10.67 8.32
N MET A 286 -7.20 10.67 7.08
CA MET A 286 -8.03 9.57 6.55
C MET A 286 -7.21 8.28 6.42
N GLN A 287 -5.98 8.37 5.92
CA GLN A 287 -5.08 7.22 5.81
C GLN A 287 -4.71 6.65 7.19
N SER A 288 -4.42 7.52 8.17
CA SER A 288 -4.11 7.07 9.53
C SER A 288 -5.30 6.40 10.21
N LEU A 289 -6.52 6.91 9.99
CA LEU A 289 -7.75 6.29 10.48
C LEU A 289 -8.00 4.92 9.82
N ALA A 290 -7.85 4.82 8.50
CA ALA A 290 -7.98 3.54 7.79
C ALA A 290 -6.96 2.50 8.27
N LEU A 291 -5.72 2.92 8.55
CA LEU A 291 -4.69 2.05 9.10
C LEU A 291 -5.02 1.61 10.54
N ALA A 292 -5.44 2.54 11.40
CA ALA A 292 -5.88 2.23 12.75
C ALA A 292 -7.05 1.22 12.75
N ARG A 293 -7.99 1.38 11.81
CA ARG A 293 -9.10 0.44 11.60
C ARG A 293 -8.62 -0.95 11.18
N ALA A 294 -7.70 -1.01 10.21
CA ALA A 294 -7.10 -2.28 9.79
C ALA A 294 -6.39 -2.99 10.95
N ALA A 295 -5.70 -2.23 11.81
CA ALA A 295 -5.04 -2.78 12.99
C ALA A 295 -6.05 -3.33 14.01
N GLU A 296 -7.10 -2.57 14.33
CA GLU A 296 -8.21 -2.99 15.20
C GLU A 296 -8.83 -4.32 14.73
N LEU A 297 -9.13 -4.42 13.43
CA LEU A 297 -9.78 -5.60 12.84
C LEU A 297 -8.86 -6.82 12.75
N SER A 298 -7.56 -6.61 12.50
CA SER A 298 -6.60 -7.70 12.36
C SER A 298 -6.30 -8.40 13.69
N GLY A 299 -6.57 -7.74 14.83
CA GLY A 299 -6.18 -8.18 16.16
C GLY A 299 -4.67 -8.18 16.38
N VAL A 300 -3.89 -7.67 15.43
CA VAL A 300 -2.44 -7.48 15.56
C VAL A 300 -2.20 -6.23 16.39
N GLU A 301 -1.48 -6.34 17.49
CA GLU A 301 -1.10 -5.17 18.28
C GLU A 301 -0.41 -4.13 17.37
N MET A 302 -0.93 -2.89 17.42
CA MET A 302 -0.44 -1.74 16.65
C MET A 302 1.09 -1.56 16.71
N ARG A 303 1.75 -2.05 17.77
CA ARG A 303 3.20 -2.00 17.95
C ARG A 303 4.00 -2.64 16.81
N ARG A 304 3.48 -3.68 16.15
CA ARG A 304 4.17 -4.27 14.99
C ARG A 304 4.02 -3.46 13.71
N TRP A 305 3.01 -2.59 13.62
CA TRP A 305 2.67 -1.84 12.41
C TRP A 305 3.09 -0.39 12.46
N GLY A 306 3.77 0.06 13.52
CA GLY A 306 4.05 1.48 13.74
C GLY A 306 4.82 2.18 12.59
N ALA A 307 5.44 1.43 11.68
CA ALA A 307 6.12 1.96 10.50
C ALA A 307 5.41 1.67 9.16
N ALA A 308 4.37 0.82 9.13
CA ALA A 308 3.67 0.51 7.90
C ALA A 308 2.83 1.72 7.46
N SER A 309 2.88 2.06 6.19
CA SER A 309 1.95 3.01 5.59
C SER A 309 0.81 2.27 4.89
N LEU A 310 -0.30 2.97 4.63
CA LEU A 310 -1.41 2.40 3.87
C LEU A 310 -0.96 2.00 2.44
N ALA A 311 0.01 2.73 1.88
CA ALA A 311 0.62 2.40 0.59
C ALA A 311 1.37 1.05 0.62
N ASP A 312 2.00 0.68 1.74
CA ASP A 312 2.68 -0.61 1.90
C ASP A 312 1.69 -1.80 1.93
N LEU A 313 0.44 -1.54 2.36
CA LEU A 313 -0.68 -2.49 2.25
C LEU A 313 -1.24 -2.59 0.80
N GLY A 314 -0.67 -1.81 -0.12
CA GLY A 314 -1.15 -1.68 -1.49
C GLY A 314 -2.50 -0.94 -1.57
N LEU A 315 -2.78 -0.08 -0.59
CA LEU A 315 -3.97 0.75 -0.48
C LEU A 315 -3.52 2.22 -0.49
N GLY A 316 -3.37 2.80 -1.68
CA GLY A 316 -2.92 4.18 -1.83
C GLY A 316 -3.93 5.20 -1.28
N GLY A 317 -3.50 6.47 -1.12
CA GLY A 317 -4.38 7.56 -0.72
C GLY A 317 -5.59 7.72 -1.66
N ASP A 318 -5.40 7.46 -2.96
CA ASP A 318 -6.46 7.48 -3.97
C ASP A 318 -7.56 6.45 -3.68
N TYR A 319 -7.21 5.28 -3.15
CA TYR A 319 -8.18 4.27 -2.75
C TYR A 319 -9.05 4.76 -1.60
N VAL A 320 -8.45 5.40 -0.60
CA VAL A 320 -9.20 5.95 0.55
C VAL A 320 -10.18 7.03 0.10
N ARG A 321 -9.73 7.97 -0.73
CA ARG A 321 -10.61 9.01 -1.28
C ARG A 321 -11.73 8.43 -2.15
N ARG A 322 -11.42 7.46 -3.01
CA ARG A 322 -12.40 6.94 -3.97
C ARG A 322 -13.40 5.96 -3.37
N GLU A 323 -12.94 5.09 -2.48
CA GLU A 323 -13.74 3.96 -1.99
C GLU A 323 -14.25 4.16 -0.56
N LEU A 324 -13.52 4.89 0.29
CA LEU A 324 -13.89 5.06 1.71
C LEU A 324 -14.54 6.42 1.98
N CYS A 325 -14.13 7.49 1.28
CA CYS A 325 -14.72 8.81 1.44
C CYS A 325 -16.05 8.90 0.69
N THR A 326 -17.14 9.11 1.41
CA THR A 326 -18.49 9.21 0.83
C THR A 326 -18.88 10.65 0.54
N ASP A 327 -18.50 11.58 1.42
CA ASP A 327 -18.86 13.00 1.31
C ASP A 327 -17.73 13.88 1.86
N GLU A 328 -17.59 15.09 1.30
CA GLU A 328 -16.56 16.07 1.66
C GLU A 328 -17.19 17.47 1.74
N TYR A 329 -16.98 18.14 2.88
CA TYR A 329 -17.49 19.49 3.14
C TYR A 329 -16.35 20.42 3.54
N VAL A 330 -16.27 21.59 2.91
CA VAL A 330 -15.25 22.60 3.22
C VAL A 330 -15.92 23.79 3.90
N ASP A 331 -15.57 24.00 5.16
CA ASP A 331 -16.01 25.15 5.95
C ASP A 331 -14.99 26.29 5.80
N VAL A 332 -15.49 27.50 5.54
CA VAL A 332 -14.68 28.71 5.50
C VAL A 332 -15.07 29.55 6.71
N PHE A 333 -14.10 29.91 7.54
CA PHE A 333 -14.36 30.72 8.73
C PHE A 333 -13.28 31.80 8.88
N ASP A 334 -13.69 32.95 9.43
CA ASP A 334 -12.78 34.05 9.69
C ASP A 334 -11.99 33.80 10.98
N SER A 335 -10.67 33.79 10.86
CA SER A 335 -9.74 33.77 12.01
C SER A 335 -9.01 35.11 12.14
N SER A 336 -8.29 35.32 13.24
CA SER A 336 -7.45 36.52 13.42
C SER A 336 -6.33 36.66 12.37
N VAL A 337 -6.02 35.59 11.65
CA VAL A 337 -4.99 35.53 10.59
C VAL A 337 -5.61 35.68 9.19
N GLY A 338 -6.94 35.83 9.09
CA GLY A 338 -7.70 35.95 7.85
C GLY A 338 -8.69 34.79 7.65
N GLN A 339 -9.27 34.70 6.46
CA GLN A 339 -10.14 33.59 6.07
C GLN A 339 -9.35 32.29 6.06
N MET A 340 -9.77 31.34 6.90
CA MET A 340 -9.21 29.99 6.95
C MET A 340 -10.24 28.98 6.47
N ARG A 341 -9.74 27.86 5.98
CA ARG A 341 -10.53 26.74 5.48
C ARG A 341 -10.33 25.52 6.37
N LYS A 342 -11.37 24.70 6.47
CA LYS A 342 -11.34 23.43 7.19
C LYS A 342 -12.14 22.40 6.42
N THR A 343 -11.53 21.26 6.15
CA THR A 343 -12.16 20.18 5.39
C THR A 343 -12.66 19.10 6.35
N TYR A 344 -13.90 18.70 6.15
CA TYR A 344 -14.55 17.60 6.85
C TYR A 344 -14.79 16.49 5.82
N SER A 345 -14.32 15.29 6.11
CA SER A 345 -14.48 14.13 5.22
C SER A 345 -15.21 13.03 5.97
N LEU A 346 -16.29 12.52 5.37
CA LEU A 346 -17.08 11.42 5.92
C LEU A 346 -16.56 10.10 5.35
N LEU A 347 -15.86 9.33 6.19
CA LEU A 347 -15.43 7.97 5.88
C LEU A 347 -16.51 6.97 6.26
N GLU A 348 -16.76 6.03 5.36
CA GLU A 348 -17.67 4.91 5.56
C GLU A 348 -16.89 3.59 5.48
N PHE A 349 -17.05 2.74 6.49
CA PHE A 349 -16.50 1.38 6.53
C PHE A 349 -17.64 0.38 6.52
N ASN A 350 -17.78 -0.32 5.39
CA ASN A 350 -18.67 -1.45 5.23
C ASN A 350 -17.92 -2.77 5.48
N GLU A 351 -18.67 -3.88 5.55
CA GLU A 351 -18.11 -5.21 5.81
C GLU A 351 -17.13 -5.66 4.71
N ALA A 352 -17.37 -5.30 3.46
CA ALA A 352 -16.49 -5.65 2.34
C ALA A 352 -15.14 -4.92 2.40
N GLN A 353 -15.14 -3.64 2.78
CA GLN A 353 -13.95 -2.81 2.97
C GLN A 353 -13.18 -3.28 4.20
N ASP A 354 -13.87 -3.59 5.30
CA ASP A 354 -13.26 -4.18 6.50
C ASP A 354 -12.59 -5.52 6.16
N ALA A 355 -13.25 -6.40 5.40
CA ALA A 355 -12.67 -7.65 4.94
C ALA A 355 -11.44 -7.44 4.05
N LEU A 356 -11.46 -6.46 3.14
CA LEU A 356 -10.31 -6.11 2.31
C LEU A 356 -9.15 -5.58 3.15
N LEU A 357 -9.41 -4.68 4.11
CA LEU A 357 -8.40 -4.13 5.01
C LEU A 357 -7.72 -5.26 5.81
N VAL A 358 -8.50 -6.21 6.33
CA VAL A 358 -7.98 -7.39 7.05
C VAL A 358 -7.16 -8.29 6.14
N ASP A 359 -7.60 -8.54 4.91
CA ASP A 359 -6.85 -9.37 3.97
C ASP A 359 -5.49 -8.73 3.62
N ARG A 360 -5.49 -7.42 3.31
CA ARG A 360 -4.24 -6.68 3.02
C ARG A 360 -3.31 -6.64 4.22
N ALA A 361 -3.84 -6.39 5.41
CA ALA A 361 -3.11 -6.47 6.66
C ALA A 361 -2.43 -7.83 6.89
N ARG A 362 -3.17 -8.92 6.70
CA ARG A 362 -2.64 -10.28 6.84
C ARG A 362 -1.62 -10.62 5.76
N SER A 363 -1.84 -10.15 4.53
CA SER A 363 -0.89 -10.31 3.44
C SER A 363 0.43 -9.62 3.76
N TYR A 364 0.38 -8.36 4.20
CA TYR A 364 1.55 -7.59 4.62
C TYR A 364 2.30 -8.26 5.79
N SER A 365 1.58 -8.69 6.83
CA SER A 365 2.20 -9.38 7.97
C SER A 365 2.90 -10.69 7.57
N ARG A 366 2.35 -11.44 6.60
CA ARG A 366 3.01 -12.63 6.05
C ARG A 366 4.29 -12.27 5.29
N GLN A 367 4.27 -11.22 4.48
CA GLN A 367 5.45 -10.78 3.72
C GLN A 367 6.58 -10.31 4.65
N GLU A 368 6.25 -9.52 5.67
CA GLU A 368 7.22 -9.04 6.65
C GLU A 368 7.80 -10.19 7.48
N GLY A 369 6.95 -11.15 7.89
CA GLY A 369 7.39 -12.37 8.58
C GLY A 369 8.36 -13.20 7.73
N LEU A 370 8.09 -13.35 6.43
CA LEU A 370 8.98 -14.08 5.52
C LEU A 370 10.35 -13.41 5.38
N LEU A 371 10.40 -12.08 5.30
CA LEU A 371 11.66 -11.33 5.22
C LEU A 371 12.47 -11.49 6.51
N GLY A 372 11.82 -11.41 7.68
CA GLY A 372 12.47 -11.66 8.97
C GLY A 372 13.05 -13.07 9.07
N VAL A 373 12.25 -14.09 8.71
CA VAL A 373 12.70 -15.50 8.71
C VAL A 373 13.83 -15.72 7.70
N ALA A 374 13.75 -15.11 6.51
CA ALA A 374 14.80 -15.20 5.49
C ALA A 374 16.11 -14.57 5.97
N LEU A 375 16.06 -13.40 6.62
CA LEU A 375 17.23 -12.75 7.20
C LEU A 375 17.87 -13.61 8.28
N ILE A 376 17.08 -14.12 9.23
CA ILE A 376 17.58 -15.00 10.29
C ILE A 376 18.18 -16.29 9.69
N GLY A 377 17.44 -16.94 8.77
CA GLY A 377 17.90 -18.16 8.11
C GLY A 377 19.20 -17.95 7.32
N SER A 378 19.30 -16.85 6.58
CA SER A 378 20.52 -16.49 5.85
C SER A 378 21.69 -16.18 6.80
N GLY A 379 21.44 -15.55 7.94
CA GLY A 379 22.44 -15.28 8.97
C GLY A 379 23.00 -16.57 9.59
N VAL A 380 22.13 -17.52 9.92
CA VAL A 380 22.53 -18.83 10.45
C VAL A 380 23.33 -19.61 9.41
N LEU A 381 22.82 -19.72 8.17
CA LEU A 381 23.53 -20.42 7.08
C LEU A 381 24.87 -19.77 6.75
N GLY A 382 24.92 -18.44 6.71
CA GLY A 382 26.15 -17.68 6.49
C GLY A 382 27.19 -17.91 7.60
N SER A 383 26.75 -18.00 8.86
CA SER A 383 27.62 -18.32 9.98
C SER A 383 28.20 -19.74 9.88
N VAL A 384 27.37 -20.73 9.58
CA VAL A 384 27.80 -22.12 9.38
C VAL A 384 28.78 -22.22 8.21
N ALA A 385 28.48 -21.56 7.08
CA ALA A 385 29.37 -21.52 5.92
C ALA A 385 30.72 -20.88 6.25
N THR A 386 30.72 -19.82 7.07
CA THR A 386 31.94 -19.15 7.54
C THR A 386 32.79 -20.06 8.43
N LEU A 387 32.16 -20.74 9.41
CA LEU A 387 32.83 -21.72 10.27
C LEU A 387 33.45 -22.85 9.46
N PHE A 388 32.70 -23.40 8.49
CA PHE A 388 33.20 -24.44 7.60
C PHE A 388 34.36 -23.95 6.73
N GLY A 389 34.27 -22.73 6.20
CA GLY A 389 35.35 -22.08 5.46
C GLY A 389 36.63 -21.93 6.29
N LEU A 390 36.49 -21.50 7.55
CA LEU A 390 37.62 -21.38 8.49
C LEU A 390 38.27 -22.73 8.79
N LEU A 391 37.48 -23.78 9.05
CA LEU A 391 37.99 -25.13 9.27
C LEU A 391 38.72 -25.65 8.04
N LYS A 392 38.17 -25.43 6.84
CA LYS A 392 38.82 -25.85 5.59
C LYS A 392 40.16 -25.13 5.39
N ILE A 393 40.22 -23.82 5.63
CA ILE A 393 41.48 -23.05 5.57
C ILE A 393 42.51 -23.58 6.59
N ASP A 394 42.08 -23.96 7.79
CA ASP A 394 42.96 -24.53 8.81
C ASP A 394 43.56 -25.88 8.36
N THR A 395 42.73 -26.77 7.80
CA THR A 395 43.21 -28.05 7.24
C THR A 395 44.20 -27.84 6.10
N TRP A 396 43.96 -26.85 5.23
CA TRP A 396 44.85 -26.53 4.11
C TRP A 396 46.18 -25.94 4.56
N THR A 397 46.18 -25.19 5.67
CA THR A 397 47.38 -24.58 6.26
C THR A 397 48.09 -25.50 7.26
N ARG A 398 47.71 -26.78 7.35
CA ARG A 398 48.27 -27.79 8.27
C ARG A 398 48.30 -27.30 9.74
N GLY A 399 47.30 -26.53 10.16
CA GLY A 399 47.18 -26.05 11.53
C GLY A 399 48.12 -24.90 11.91
N TYR A 400 48.82 -24.26 10.96
CA TYR A 400 49.71 -23.12 11.23
C TYR A 400 48.97 -21.91 11.85
N TYR A 401 47.63 -21.87 11.75
CA TYR A 401 46.78 -20.78 12.20
C TYR A 401 45.81 -21.12 13.34
N THR A 402 45.99 -22.26 14.02
CA THR A 402 45.17 -22.67 15.17
C THR A 402 45.01 -21.56 16.24
N LYS A 403 46.04 -20.75 16.49
CA LYS A 403 45.95 -19.61 17.43
C LYS A 403 45.03 -18.46 16.96
N ARG A 404 44.83 -18.29 15.66
CA ARG A 404 43.93 -17.27 15.10
C ARG A 404 42.49 -17.78 15.00
N LEU A 405 42.31 -19.08 14.86
CA LEU A 405 40.99 -19.73 14.89
C LEU A 405 40.28 -19.47 16.23
N PHE A 406 41.04 -19.43 17.34
CA PHE A 406 40.54 -19.09 18.68
C PHE A 406 39.94 -17.68 18.80
N LEU A 407 40.31 -16.73 17.93
CA LEU A 407 39.66 -15.40 17.88
C LEU A 407 38.48 -15.36 16.89
N GLY A 408 38.56 -16.15 15.81
CA GLY A 408 37.52 -16.17 14.78
C GLY A 408 36.21 -16.79 15.27
N VAL A 409 36.28 -17.86 16.07
CA VAL A 409 35.08 -18.55 16.58
C VAL A 409 34.26 -17.67 17.54
N PRO A 410 34.86 -17.02 18.56
CA PRO A 410 34.11 -16.08 19.42
C PRO A 410 33.53 -14.91 18.65
N ALA A 411 34.25 -14.36 17.66
CA ALA A 411 33.73 -13.27 16.83
C ALA A 411 32.51 -13.70 16.01
N ALA A 412 32.49 -14.92 15.45
CA ALA A 412 31.33 -15.46 14.76
C ALA A 412 30.13 -15.67 15.71
N ILE A 413 30.37 -16.18 16.92
CA ILE A 413 29.33 -16.36 17.95
C ILE A 413 28.73 -15.02 18.38
N ILE A 414 29.58 -14.01 18.65
CA ILE A 414 29.13 -12.66 18.99
C ILE A 414 28.29 -12.08 17.86
N THR A 415 28.73 -12.26 16.60
CA THR A 415 27.98 -11.78 15.43
C THR A 415 26.58 -12.40 15.37
N VAL A 416 26.47 -13.73 15.56
CA VAL A 416 25.18 -14.43 15.58
C VAL A 416 24.30 -13.95 16.73
N LEU A 417 24.85 -13.82 17.95
CA LEU A 417 24.11 -13.34 19.12
C LEU A 417 23.62 -11.90 18.94
N THR A 418 24.45 -11.01 18.39
CA THR A 418 24.03 -9.65 18.07
C THR A 418 22.93 -9.62 17.02
N MET A 419 22.97 -10.51 16.01
CA MET A 419 21.90 -10.62 15.03
C MET A 419 20.59 -11.08 15.67
N LEU A 420 20.65 -12.08 16.57
CA LEU A 420 19.49 -12.61 17.29
C LEU A 420 18.86 -11.62 18.27
N PHE A 421 19.65 -10.74 18.86
CA PHE A 421 19.14 -9.70 19.78
C PHE A 421 18.57 -8.48 19.05
N LEU A 422 18.96 -8.26 17.79
CA LEU A 422 18.45 -7.15 16.97
C LEU A 422 17.20 -7.52 16.15
N SER A 423 17.00 -8.81 15.84
CA SER A 423 15.80 -9.33 15.20
C SER A 423 14.67 -9.55 16.19
#